data_AF-A0A0U3JK70-F1
#
_entry.id   AF-A0A0U3JK70-F1
#
_cell.length_a   1.000
_cell.length_b   1.000
_cell.length_c   1.000
_cell.angle_alpha   90.00
_cell.angle_beta   90.00
_cell.angle_gamma   90.00
#
_symmetry.space_group_name_H-M   'P 1'
#
loop_
_entity.id
_entity.type
_entity.pdbx_description
1 polymer ?
#
loop_
_entity_poly.entity_id
_entity_poly.type
_entity_poly.pdbx_seq_one_letter_code
_entity_poly.pdbx_strand_id
1 'polypeptide(L)'
;MQQCLIDIFKSLSWDYKTNNPCMFGKRIIIAPLLDVWRSGWVRFSSDGHTKIDDLARPFYVLDGRNVPDYRVSDGAKLDAFFSENQFNGKVFECDYFSVRYYKKGSAHITFKRPELVEKINNLVASHYPGMLPPRV
;
A
#
# COMPACT_ATOMS: atom_id res chain seq x y z
N MET A 1 3.62 -15.79 -14.29
CA MET A 1 3.70 -15.27 -12.90
C MET A 1 4.31 -13.86 -12.83
N GLN A 2 5.39 -13.55 -13.56
CA GLN A 2 6.05 -12.23 -13.49
C GLN A 2 5.18 -11.06 -13.99
N GLN A 3 4.44 -11.24 -15.09
CA GLN A 3 3.55 -10.20 -15.65
C GLN A 3 2.46 -9.72 -14.67
N CYS A 4 1.87 -10.64 -13.90
CA CYS A 4 0.81 -10.34 -12.94
C CYS A 4 1.29 -9.41 -11.82
N LEU A 5 2.51 -9.62 -11.32
CA LEU A 5 3.09 -8.77 -10.27
C LEU A 5 3.30 -7.33 -10.74
N ILE A 6 3.62 -7.15 -12.02
CA ILE A 6 3.88 -5.82 -12.61
C ILE A 6 2.59 -5.08 -12.86
N ASP A 7 1.54 -5.78 -13.28
CA ASP A 7 0.22 -5.17 -13.44
C ASP A 7 -0.34 -4.70 -12.09
N ILE A 8 -0.08 -5.45 -11.02
CA ILE A 8 -0.37 -5.03 -9.63
C ILE A 8 0.50 -3.85 -9.22
N PHE A 9 1.79 -3.86 -9.56
CA PHE A 9 2.66 -2.71 -9.26
C PHE A 9 2.21 -1.45 -10.00
N LYS A 10 1.74 -1.57 -11.26
CA LYS A 10 1.16 -0.45 -12.01
C LYS A 10 -0.16 0.04 -11.45
N SER A 11 -0.98 -0.84 -10.85
CA SER A 11 -2.27 -0.45 -10.28
C SER A 11 -2.12 0.38 -8.99
N LEU A 12 -0.96 0.32 -8.35
CA LEU A 12 -0.61 1.23 -7.26
C LEU A 12 -0.51 2.66 -7.81
N SER A 13 -1.29 3.59 -7.25
CA SER A 13 -1.20 5.00 -7.62
C SER A 13 0.13 5.58 -7.14
N TRP A 14 0.99 5.94 -8.10
CA TRP A 14 2.32 6.48 -7.89
C TRP A 14 2.35 8.02 -7.77
N ASP A 15 1.18 8.67 -7.76
CA ASP A 15 1.02 10.13 -7.91
C ASP A 15 1.45 10.98 -6.69
N TYR A 16 2.34 10.47 -5.84
CA TYR A 16 2.88 11.23 -4.72
C TYR A 16 4.35 11.57 -4.93
N LYS A 17 4.71 12.85 -4.74
CA LYS A 17 6.06 13.40 -4.97
C LYS A 17 7.20 12.69 -4.21
N THR A 18 6.87 11.95 -3.15
CA THR A 18 7.85 11.16 -2.36
C THR A 18 7.82 9.67 -2.66
N ASN A 19 6.87 9.19 -3.46
CA ASN A 19 6.86 7.81 -3.93
C ASN A 19 7.80 7.76 -5.14
N ASN A 20 8.79 6.86 -5.10
CA ASN A 20 9.59 6.60 -6.28
C ASN A 20 8.77 5.64 -7.17
N PRO A 21 8.40 6.03 -8.41
CA PRO A 21 7.58 5.20 -9.30
C PRO A 21 8.27 3.87 -9.70
N CYS A 22 9.54 3.70 -9.31
CA CYS A 22 10.39 2.61 -9.75
C CYS A 22 10.83 1.69 -8.60
N MET A 23 10.58 2.06 -7.34
CA MET A 23 10.89 1.22 -6.18
C MET A 23 10.13 1.64 -4.91
N PHE A 24 9.81 0.67 -4.08
CA PHE A 24 9.42 0.91 -2.70
C PHE A 24 10.64 1.30 -1.86
N GLY A 25 10.56 2.46 -1.22
CA GLY A 25 11.45 2.81 -0.10
C GLY A 25 11.01 2.15 1.21
N LYS A 26 11.57 2.59 2.34
CA LYS A 26 11.17 2.12 3.69
C LYS A 26 9.68 2.39 4.01
N ARG A 27 9.11 3.42 3.41
CA ARG A 27 7.76 3.91 3.65
C ARG A 27 7.21 4.52 2.36
N ILE A 28 5.92 4.37 2.12
CA ILE A 28 5.19 5.07 1.05
C ILE A 28 4.04 5.90 1.61
N ILE A 29 3.52 6.80 0.78
CA ILE A 29 2.33 7.59 1.09
C ILE A 29 1.22 7.20 0.13
N ILE A 30 0.05 6.87 0.68
CA ILE A 30 -1.17 6.59 -0.08
C ILE A 30 -2.16 7.74 0.12
N ALA A 31 -2.71 8.26 -0.98
CA ALA A 31 -3.82 9.19 -0.97
C ALA A 31 -4.69 9.03 -2.24
N PRO A 32 -6.02 9.20 -2.15
CA PRO A 32 -6.78 9.12 -0.91
C PRO A 32 -6.77 7.69 -0.34
N LEU A 33 -6.67 7.57 0.98
CA LEU A 33 -7.09 6.38 1.75
C LEU A 33 -8.52 6.57 2.27
N LEU A 34 -8.87 7.81 2.63
CA LEU A 34 -10.18 8.18 3.15
C LEU A 34 -10.81 9.22 2.22
N ASP A 35 -12.12 9.12 2.04
CA ASP A 35 -12.93 10.18 1.48
C ASP A 35 -13.18 11.23 2.55
N VAL A 36 -12.94 12.50 2.22
CA VAL A 36 -13.07 13.63 3.13
C VAL A 36 -14.05 14.63 2.55
N TRP A 37 -15.20 14.81 3.20
CA TRP A 37 -16.22 15.77 2.78
C TRP A 37 -15.98 17.15 3.39
N ARG A 38 -16.53 18.19 2.75
CA ARG A 38 -16.45 19.58 3.25
C ARG A 38 -17.04 19.76 4.66
N SER A 39 -17.99 18.91 5.05
CA SER A 39 -18.59 18.88 6.39
C SER A 39 -17.63 18.39 7.48
N GLY A 40 -16.45 17.87 7.12
CA GLY A 40 -15.55 17.20 8.03
C GLY A 40 -15.92 15.73 8.28
N TRP A 41 -16.99 15.23 7.66
CA TRP A 41 -17.27 13.79 7.64
C TRP A 41 -16.17 13.07 6.87
N VAL A 42 -15.78 11.90 7.37
CA VAL A 42 -14.74 11.05 6.78
C VAL A 42 -15.23 9.62 6.70
N ARG A 43 -14.80 8.92 5.67
CA ARG A 43 -15.08 7.49 5.47
C ARG A 43 -13.87 6.82 4.84
N PHE A 44 -13.66 5.56 5.13
CA PHE A 44 -12.75 4.74 4.35
C PHE A 44 -13.19 4.68 2.88
N SER A 45 -12.30 5.01 1.95
CA SER A 45 -12.66 5.07 0.53
C SER A 45 -12.52 3.70 -0.13
N SER A 46 -13.37 3.42 -1.12
CA SER A 46 -13.25 2.18 -1.91
C SER A 46 -11.92 2.12 -2.68
N ASP A 47 -11.41 3.26 -3.13
CA ASP A 47 -10.10 3.37 -3.78
C ASP A 47 -8.95 3.09 -2.78
N GLY A 48 -9.06 3.61 -1.55
CA GLY A 48 -8.12 3.33 -0.47
C GLY A 48 -8.06 1.84 -0.13
N HIS A 49 -9.22 1.17 -0.10
CA HIS A 49 -9.32 -0.28 0.08
C HIS A 49 -8.56 -1.04 -1.01
N THR A 50 -8.85 -0.76 -2.27
CA THR A 50 -8.19 -1.39 -3.42
C THR A 50 -6.68 -1.17 -3.40
N LYS A 51 -6.22 0.06 -3.10
CA LYS A 51 -4.78 0.36 -3.00
C LYS A 51 -4.07 -0.44 -1.93
N ILE A 52 -4.70 -0.67 -0.78
CA ILE A 52 -4.10 -1.46 0.30
C ILE A 52 -4.02 -2.94 -0.09
N ASP A 53 -5.08 -3.47 -0.72
CA ASP A 53 -5.10 -4.87 -1.16
C ASP A 53 -4.12 -5.14 -2.30
N ASP A 54 -4.04 -4.22 -3.27
CA ASP A 54 -3.05 -4.26 -4.34
C ASP A 54 -1.63 -4.14 -3.79
N LEU A 55 -1.42 -3.34 -2.73
CA LEU A 55 -0.12 -3.22 -2.08
C LEU A 55 0.28 -4.50 -1.35
N ALA A 56 -0.66 -5.17 -0.69
CA ALA A 56 -0.39 -6.37 0.08
C ALA A 56 -0.17 -7.60 -0.79
N ARG A 57 -0.83 -7.68 -1.96
CA ARG A 57 -0.84 -8.86 -2.83
C ARG A 57 0.56 -9.38 -3.22
N PRO A 58 1.53 -8.55 -3.66
CA PRO A 58 2.89 -8.99 -3.96
C PRO A 58 3.59 -9.66 -2.77
N PHE A 59 3.32 -9.20 -1.54
CA PHE A 59 3.92 -9.78 -0.34
C PHE A 59 3.39 -11.18 -0.09
N TYR A 60 2.08 -11.39 -0.13
CA TYR A 60 1.50 -12.74 0.00
C TYR A 60 2.07 -13.71 -1.04
N VAL A 61 2.17 -13.27 -2.30
CA VAL A 61 2.72 -14.09 -3.40
C VAL A 61 4.18 -14.45 -3.14
N LEU A 62 5.02 -13.49 -2.76
CA LEU A 62 6.45 -13.75 -2.51
C LEU A 62 6.72 -14.52 -1.21
N ASP A 63 5.80 -14.45 -0.26
CA ASP A 63 5.82 -15.21 0.99
C ASP A 63 5.20 -16.61 0.82
N GLY A 64 4.78 -16.97 -0.40
CA GLY A 64 4.19 -18.29 -0.70
C GLY A 64 2.83 -18.53 -0.04
N ARG A 65 2.13 -17.46 0.36
CA ARG A 65 0.82 -17.52 0.99
C ARG A 65 -0.29 -17.23 -0.02
N ASN A 66 -1.47 -17.79 0.24
CA ASN A 66 -2.67 -17.45 -0.51
C ASN A 66 -3.05 -15.99 -0.25
N VAL A 67 -3.36 -15.25 -1.31
CA VAL A 67 -3.90 -13.90 -1.22
C VAL A 67 -5.30 -13.99 -0.61
N PRO A 68 -5.61 -13.24 0.46
CA PRO A 68 -6.92 -13.29 1.10
C PRO A 68 -8.04 -12.80 0.17
N ASP A 69 -9.25 -13.34 0.34
CA ASP A 69 -10.46 -12.81 -0.28
C ASP A 69 -10.72 -11.37 0.19
N TYR A 70 -11.33 -10.54 -0.66
CA TYR A 70 -11.56 -9.12 -0.39
C TYR A 70 -12.33 -8.84 0.91
N ARG A 71 -13.11 -9.81 1.43
CA ARG A 71 -13.87 -9.66 2.69
C ARG A 71 -13.01 -9.73 3.94
N VAL A 72 -11.83 -10.34 3.84
CA VAL A 72 -10.89 -10.57 4.94
C VAL A 72 -9.49 -10.07 4.60
N SER A 73 -9.40 -9.23 3.56
CA SER A 73 -8.16 -8.62 3.09
C SER A 73 -7.62 -7.58 4.08
N ASP A 74 -6.40 -7.12 3.85
CA ASP A 74 -5.80 -6.11 4.72
C ASP A 74 -6.51 -4.74 4.57
N GLY A 75 -7.10 -4.46 3.40
CA GLY A 75 -8.02 -3.34 3.19
C GLY A 75 -9.27 -3.46 4.06
N ALA A 76 -9.90 -4.63 4.11
CA ALA A 76 -11.11 -4.85 4.90
C ALA A 76 -10.83 -4.74 6.41
N LYS A 77 -9.70 -5.30 6.86
CA LYS A 77 -9.23 -5.18 8.25
C LYS A 77 -8.93 -3.72 8.62
N LEU A 78 -8.33 -2.96 7.71
CA LEU A 78 -8.03 -1.54 7.94
C LEU A 78 -9.31 -0.69 7.97
N ASP A 79 -10.31 -0.97 7.13
CA ASP A 79 -11.61 -0.30 7.16
C ASP A 79 -12.34 -0.55 8.50
N ALA A 80 -12.39 -1.82 8.93
CA ALA A 80 -12.93 -2.18 10.24
C ALA A 80 -12.19 -1.47 11.38
N PHE A 81 -10.85 -1.48 11.34
CA PHE A 81 -10.02 -0.77 12.30
C PHE A 81 -10.29 0.74 12.30
N PHE A 82 -10.43 1.36 11.13
CA PHE A 82 -10.76 2.77 11.02
C PHE A 82 -12.14 3.07 11.62
N SER A 83 -13.14 2.24 11.32
CA SER A 83 -14.50 2.38 11.84
C SER A 83 -14.52 2.39 13.37
N GLU A 84 -13.73 1.53 14.02
CA GLU A 84 -13.64 1.44 15.49
C GLU A 84 -12.80 2.54 16.14
N ASN A 85 -11.76 3.02 15.46
CA ASN A 85 -10.73 3.85 16.10
C ASN A 85 -10.72 5.31 15.66
N GLN A 86 -11.22 5.61 14.45
CA GLN A 86 -11.22 6.95 13.87
C GLN A 86 -9.85 7.63 14.08
N PHE A 87 -9.78 8.91 14.44
CA PHE A 87 -8.52 9.62 14.66
C PHE A 87 -8.03 9.59 16.12
N ASN A 88 -8.06 8.43 16.78
CA ASN A 88 -7.57 8.27 18.16
C ASN A 88 -6.05 8.09 18.30
N GLY A 89 -5.31 8.13 17.18
CA GLY A 89 -3.85 8.04 17.17
C GLY A 89 -3.27 6.63 17.15
N LYS A 90 -4.10 5.58 17.23
CA LYS A 90 -3.65 4.19 17.04
C LYS A 90 -3.19 3.96 15.60
N VAL A 91 -2.30 2.99 15.44
CA VAL A 91 -1.72 2.56 14.17
C VAL A 91 -2.28 1.18 13.85
N PHE A 92 -2.72 0.99 12.61
CA PHE A 92 -3.11 -0.33 12.14
C PHE A 92 -1.86 -1.13 11.77
N GLU A 93 -1.86 -2.42 12.08
CA GLU A 93 -0.72 -3.30 11.90
C GLU A 93 -1.19 -4.58 11.21
N CYS A 94 -0.57 -4.95 10.08
CA CYS A 94 -0.74 -6.26 9.45
C CYS A 94 0.63 -6.97 9.32
N ASP A 95 0.66 -8.14 8.67
CA ASP A 95 1.87 -8.96 8.54
C ASP A 95 3.01 -8.23 7.80
N TYR A 96 2.67 -7.40 6.80
CA TYR A 96 3.64 -6.84 5.87
C TYR A 96 3.96 -5.35 6.10
N PHE A 97 3.04 -4.60 6.71
CA PHE A 97 3.23 -3.17 6.96
C PHE A 97 2.38 -2.64 8.12
N SER A 98 2.67 -1.41 8.52
CA SER A 98 1.84 -0.61 9.43
C SER A 98 1.26 0.58 8.71
N VAL A 99 0.08 1.03 9.14
CA VAL A 99 -0.67 2.13 8.52
C VAL A 99 -1.01 3.20 9.55
N ARG A 100 -0.47 4.40 9.36
CA ARG A 100 -0.86 5.61 10.07
C ARG A 100 -1.59 6.53 9.12
N TYR A 101 -2.86 6.82 9.40
CA TYR A 101 -3.71 7.67 8.57
C TYR A 101 -3.98 9.04 9.21
N TYR A 102 -4.33 10.01 8.37
CA TYR A 102 -4.41 11.42 8.74
C TYR A 102 -5.73 12.03 8.28
N LYS A 103 -6.21 13.05 9.01
CA LYS A 103 -7.48 13.75 8.73
C LYS A 103 -7.62 14.31 7.31
N LYS A 104 -6.50 14.58 6.65
CA LYS A 104 -6.46 15.00 5.23
C LYS A 104 -6.73 13.87 4.22
N GLY A 105 -7.09 12.68 4.70
CA GLY A 105 -7.40 11.50 3.88
C GLY A 105 -6.20 10.72 3.37
N SER A 106 -4.97 11.07 3.78
CA SER A 106 -3.75 10.35 3.40
C SER A 106 -3.33 9.33 4.46
N ALA A 107 -2.51 8.35 4.06
CA ALA A 107 -1.84 7.45 4.99
C ALA A 107 -0.36 7.26 4.69
N HIS A 108 0.38 6.99 5.75
CA HIS A 108 1.77 6.55 5.71
C HIS A 108 1.81 5.05 5.94
N ILE A 109 2.41 4.32 5.00
CA ILE A 109 2.59 2.87 5.06
C ILE A 109 4.05 2.56 5.33
N THR A 110 4.35 1.91 6.45
CA THR A 110 5.73 1.51 6.80
C THR A 110 5.89 0.02 6.67
N PHE A 111 6.81 -0.44 5.83
CA PHE A 111 7.01 -1.88 5.59
C PHE A 111 7.74 -2.55 6.74
N LYS A 112 7.36 -3.80 7.04
CA LYS A 112 7.94 -4.65 8.09
C LYS A 112 8.86 -5.75 7.58
N ARG A 113 8.75 -6.09 6.30
CA ARG A 113 9.47 -7.20 5.64
C ARG A 113 10.42 -6.66 4.56
N PRO A 114 11.54 -6.02 4.95
CA PRO A 114 12.46 -5.35 4.00
C PRO A 114 13.01 -6.31 2.93
N GLU A 115 13.18 -7.59 3.27
CA GLU A 115 13.63 -8.62 2.33
C GLU A 115 12.60 -8.92 1.23
N LEU A 116 11.31 -8.81 1.54
CA LEU A 116 10.24 -8.94 0.53
C LEU A 116 10.14 -7.66 -0.30
N VAL A 117 10.30 -6.49 0.33
CA VAL A 117 10.37 -5.20 -0.39
C VAL A 117 11.50 -5.21 -1.42
N GLU A 118 12.68 -5.69 -1.05
CA GLU A 118 13.83 -5.81 -1.96
C GLU A 118 13.53 -6.75 -3.14
N LYS A 119 12.91 -7.91 -2.89
CA LYS A 119 12.47 -8.82 -3.96
C LYS A 119 11.48 -8.15 -4.92
N ILE A 120 10.50 -7.40 -4.40
CA ILE A 120 9.54 -6.66 -5.24
C ILE A 120 10.29 -5.63 -6.09
N ASN A 121 11.18 -4.85 -5.49
CA ASN A 121 11.98 -3.86 -6.20
C ASN A 121 12.84 -4.48 -7.30
N ASN A 122 13.46 -5.63 -7.03
CA ASN A 122 14.26 -6.35 -8.03
C ASN A 122 13.40 -6.86 -9.20
N LEU A 123 12.17 -7.31 -8.94
CA LEU A 123 11.23 -7.74 -9.98
C LEU A 123 10.77 -6.56 -10.86
N VAL A 124 10.50 -5.41 -10.24
CA VAL A 124 10.16 -4.16 -10.94
C VAL A 124 11.35 -3.67 -11.78
N ALA A 125 12.53 -3.61 -11.20
CA ALA A 125 13.78 -3.21 -11.86
C ALA A 125 14.09 -4.06 -13.10
N SER A 126 13.88 -5.37 -12.99
CA SER A 126 14.12 -6.32 -14.10
C SER A 126 13.18 -6.08 -15.29
N HIS A 127 12.01 -5.47 -15.08
CA HIS A 127 11.04 -5.18 -16.14
C HIS A 127 11.11 -3.74 -16.66
N TYR A 128 11.76 -2.83 -15.93
CA TYR A 128 12.00 -1.45 -16.36
C TYR A 128 13.48 -1.06 -16.25
N PRO A 129 14.36 -1.62 -17.11
CA PRO A 129 15.81 -1.38 -17.02
C PRO A 129 16.19 0.10 -17.20
N GLY A 130 15.31 0.94 -17.75
CA GLY A 130 15.54 2.39 -17.95
C GLY A 130 14.84 3.32 -16.97
N MET A 131 14.07 2.82 -15.98
CA MET A 131 13.30 3.67 -15.06
C MET A 131 13.97 3.86 -13.69
N LEU A 132 14.92 3.03 -13.31
CA LEU A 132 15.61 3.23 -12.03
C LEU A 132 16.50 4.49 -12.10
N PRO A 133 16.47 5.37 -11.08
CA PRO A 133 17.45 6.44 -11.00
C PRO A 133 18.86 5.84 -11.00
N PRO A 134 19.85 6.51 -11.63
CA PRO A 134 21.23 6.03 -11.63
C PRO A 134 21.67 5.73 -10.20
N ARG A 135 22.29 4.56 -9.99
CA ARG A 135 22.87 4.20 -8.69
C ARG A 135 23.88 5.31 -8.32
N VAL A 136 23.58 6.04 -7.25
CA VAL A 136 24.51 7.00 -6.62
C VAL A 136 25.32 6.26 -5.57
#